data_AF-A0A7W2R8S2-F1
#
_entry.id   AF-A0A7W2R8S2-F1
#
_cell.length_a   1.000
_cell.length_b   1.000
_cell.length_c   1.000
_cell.angle_alpha   90.00
_cell.angle_beta   90.00
_cell.angle_gamma   90.00
#
_symmetry.space_group_name_H-M   'P 1'
#
loop_
_entity.id
_entity.type
_entity.pdbx_description
1 polymer ?
#
loop_
_entity_poly.entity_id
_entity_poly.type
_entity_poly.pdbx_seq_one_letter_code
_entity_poly.pdbx_strand_id
1 'polypeptide(L)'
;MKKILKTIGLFVATGATYAAVLRLLEGVFKYDSAFLLSNPAYVHLFIIILLGCIASLCNFEKVIDYTKDNINIRLRPTSLSIAIRKETKLLLKTKKYHSIIRLRAALSRYFWLEGKLVERISLGEAAEEAAIYVGDFISQVACLIDDIGWTKVVGKDYQGAKKAINHGLTKAVTLNEYYWVAKAHRHLAGVYALESNQPQSTIEMNNAKKYATKITEDSKKKEVLAGIEYANVMNLLVIGDLNLLPEMEESIKLAQKIYEELDDQTRLIKLHALRGKMALKQGQHLPAKDFFHRGLDESERIGRKDEMIRNLNGLSDVYMALEEKSKATAYINRAKLLCAETPVPFELDEIVKN
;
A
#
# COMPACT_ATOMS: atom_id res chain seq x y z
N MET A 1 25.77 31.94 32.18
CA MET A 1 25.67 31.51 30.76
C MET A 1 25.89 30.02 30.54
N LYS A 2 27.07 29.43 30.77
CA LYS A 2 27.34 27.99 30.51
C LYS A 2 26.39 27.01 31.23
N LYS A 3 25.86 27.36 32.40
CA LYS A 3 24.86 26.56 33.14
C LYS A 3 23.44 26.64 32.54
N ILE A 4 23.04 27.81 32.04
CA ILE A 4 21.73 28.06 31.42
C ILE A 4 21.65 27.39 30.04
N LEU A 5 22.75 27.46 29.27
CA LEU A 5 22.89 26.77 27.98
C LEU A 5 22.86 25.23 28.12
N LYS A 6 23.32 24.69 29.26
CA LYS A 6 23.28 23.25 29.53
C LYS A 6 21.87 22.76 29.89
N THR A 7 21.05 23.60 30.51
CA THR A 7 19.65 23.30 30.82
C THR A 7 18.76 23.37 29.58
N ILE A 8 19.03 24.31 28.66
CA ILE A 8 18.33 24.40 27.36
C ILE A 8 18.77 23.26 26.41
N GLY A 9 20.03 22.85 26.49
CA GLY A 9 20.59 21.78 25.65
C GLY A 9 20.07 20.36 25.93
N LEU A 10 19.28 20.14 26.99
CA LEU A 10 18.70 18.82 27.29
C LEU A 10 17.34 18.58 26.61
N PHE A 11 16.70 19.59 26.00
CA PHE A 11 15.28 19.52 25.63
C PHE A 11 14.96 19.51 24.12
N VAL A 12 15.95 19.50 23.22
CA VAL A 12 15.67 19.59 21.78
C VAL A 12 16.43 18.54 20.98
N ALA A 13 15.77 17.40 20.75
CA ALA A 13 16.24 16.33 19.88
C ALA A 13 15.52 16.39 18.51
N THR A 14 15.73 17.45 17.74
CA THR A 14 15.52 17.45 16.27
C THR A 14 16.42 18.51 15.63
N GLY A 15 17.36 18.10 14.78
CA GLY A 15 18.48 18.96 14.31
C GLY A 15 18.12 20.21 13.50
N ALA A 16 16.89 20.36 13.00
CA ALA A 16 16.49 21.51 12.18
C ALA A 16 16.15 22.77 13.00
N THR A 17 15.63 22.62 14.22
CA THR A 17 15.23 23.75 15.09
C THR A 17 16.43 24.35 15.83
N TYR A 18 17.44 23.54 16.16
CA TYR A 18 18.67 24.01 16.81
C TYR A 18 19.47 24.99 15.95
N ALA A 19 19.59 24.71 14.64
CA ALA A 19 20.32 25.58 13.70
C ALA A 19 19.60 26.90 13.44
N ALA A 20 18.25 26.90 13.39
CA ALA A 20 17.46 28.11 13.21
C ALA A 20 17.52 29.03 14.44
N VAL A 21 17.45 28.44 15.64
CA VAL A 21 17.59 29.19 16.91
C VAL A 21 19.01 29.72 17.07
N LEU A 22 20.04 28.96 16.73
CA LEU A 22 21.43 29.44 16.74
C LEU A 22 21.65 30.61 15.78
N ARG A 23 21.11 30.57 14.56
CA ARG A 23 21.23 31.69 13.61
C ARG A 23 20.50 32.95 14.06
N LEU A 24 19.34 32.78 14.73
CA LEU A 24 18.59 33.89 15.30
C LEU A 24 19.36 34.52 16.47
N LEU A 25 19.98 33.69 17.32
CA LEU A 25 20.83 34.15 18.42
C LEU A 25 22.12 34.79 17.89
N GLU A 26 22.79 34.22 16.88
CA GLU A 26 23.98 34.80 16.24
C GLU A 26 23.71 36.16 15.59
N GLY A 27 22.51 36.39 15.06
CA GLY A 27 22.08 37.69 14.55
C GLY A 27 21.87 38.74 15.64
N VAL A 28 21.36 38.32 16.81
CA VAL A 28 21.10 39.20 17.98
C VAL A 28 22.39 39.50 18.77
N PHE A 29 23.35 38.58 18.81
CA PHE A 29 24.59 38.70 19.58
C PHE A 29 25.78 39.34 18.82
N LYS A 30 25.55 39.97 17.66
CA LYS A 30 26.58 40.82 17.03
C LYS A 30 26.83 42.14 17.79
N TYR A 31 26.03 42.44 18.81
CA TYR A 31 26.21 43.59 19.68
C TYR A 31 26.77 43.18 21.04
N ASP A 32 27.62 44.05 21.60
CA ASP A 32 28.34 43.83 22.85
C ASP A 32 27.38 43.42 23.97
N SER A 33 27.55 42.19 24.48
CA SER A 33 26.66 41.57 25.45
C SER A 33 26.51 42.38 26.75
N ALA A 34 27.47 43.25 27.06
CA ALA A 34 27.41 44.18 28.18
C ALA A 34 26.41 45.33 27.98
N PHE A 35 26.18 45.78 26.73
CA PHE A 35 25.25 46.86 26.39
C PHE A 35 23.78 46.39 26.39
N LEU A 36 23.54 45.16 25.94
CA LEU A 36 22.19 44.57 25.93
C LEU A 36 21.67 44.24 27.34
N LEU A 37 22.57 43.94 28.28
CA LEU A 37 22.22 43.59 29.66
C LEU A 37 22.13 44.80 30.60
N SER A 38 22.66 45.96 30.22
CA SER A 38 22.59 47.19 31.02
C SER A 38 21.30 47.98 30.81
N ASN A 39 20.50 47.62 29.81
CA ASN A 39 19.26 48.32 29.48
C ASN A 39 18.04 47.39 29.66
N PRO A 40 17.19 47.63 30.67
CA PRO A 40 16.10 46.72 31.05
C PRO A 40 15.05 46.49 29.95
N ALA A 41 14.88 47.45 29.02
CA ALA A 41 13.95 47.30 27.91
C ALA A 41 14.33 46.16 26.95
N TYR A 42 15.62 45.98 26.68
CA TYR A 42 16.11 44.89 25.81
C TYR A 42 16.05 43.53 26.50
N VAL A 43 16.26 43.49 27.82
CA VAL A 43 16.09 42.28 28.63
C VAL A 43 14.62 41.83 28.61
N HIS A 44 13.68 42.76 28.75
CA HIS A 44 12.25 42.44 28.65
C HIS A 44 11.84 41.97 27.25
N LEU A 45 12.34 42.61 26.19
CA LEU A 45 12.07 42.19 24.81
C LEU A 45 12.61 40.77 24.54
N PHE A 46 13.82 40.46 25.04
CA PHE A 46 14.41 39.13 24.93
C PHE A 46 13.59 38.07 25.68
N ILE A 47 13.12 38.37 26.89
CA ILE A 47 12.25 37.48 27.66
C ILE A 47 10.92 37.23 26.94
N ILE A 48 10.31 38.26 26.34
CA ILE A 48 9.07 38.11 25.57
C ILE A 48 9.27 37.21 24.35
N ILE A 49 10.37 37.39 23.60
CA ILE A 49 10.70 36.55 22.46
C ILE A 49 10.96 35.10 22.91
N LEU A 50 11.70 34.91 24.02
CA LEU A 50 11.98 33.59 24.58
C LEU A 50 10.68 32.89 25.04
N LEU A 51 9.80 33.61 25.73
CA LEU A 51 8.49 33.11 26.15
C LEU A 51 7.60 32.78 24.95
N GLY A 52 7.63 33.58 23.88
CA GLY A 52 6.93 33.31 22.63
C GLY A 52 7.43 32.04 21.93
N CYS A 53 8.75 31.84 21.89
CA CYS A 53 9.36 30.62 21.35
C CYS A 53 9.02 29.38 22.20
N ILE A 54 9.05 29.49 23.53
CA ILE A 54 8.66 28.41 24.45
C ILE A 54 7.17 28.07 24.28
N ALA A 55 6.29 29.07 24.21
CA ALA A 55 4.87 28.87 23.97
C ALA A 55 4.59 28.20 22.61
N SER A 56 5.34 28.59 21.57
CA SER A 56 5.29 27.95 20.25
C SER A 56 5.76 26.49 20.29
N LEU A 57 6.81 26.18 21.06
CA LEU A 57 7.33 24.82 21.23
C LEU A 57 6.36 23.93 22.02
N CYS A 58 5.73 24.45 23.09
CA CYS A 58 4.70 23.73 23.83
C CYS A 58 3.43 23.49 22.99
N ASN A 59 3.06 24.43 22.12
CA ASN A 59 2.00 24.20 21.14
C ASN A 59 2.44 23.19 20.07
N PHE A 60 3.72 23.15 19.71
CA PHE A 60 4.27 22.15 18.79
C PHE A 60 4.24 20.74 19.38
N GLU A 61 4.57 20.56 20.66
CA GLU A 61 4.40 19.28 21.37
C GLU A 61 2.93 18.86 21.42
N LYS A 62 2.01 19.77 21.71
CA LYS A 62 0.57 19.48 21.64
C LYS A 62 0.10 19.13 20.23
N VAL A 63 0.66 19.74 19.20
CA VAL A 63 0.38 19.41 17.78
C VAL A 63 1.01 18.05 17.43
N ILE A 64 2.19 17.72 17.95
CA ILE A 64 2.83 16.40 17.78
C ILE A 64 2.05 15.32 18.52
N ASP A 65 1.58 15.57 19.73
CA ASP A 65 0.77 14.62 20.49
C ASP A 65 -0.62 14.49 19.89
N TYR A 66 -1.24 15.60 19.44
CA TYR A 66 -2.50 15.56 18.68
C TYR A 66 -2.34 14.83 17.35
N THR A 67 -1.23 14.99 16.64
CA THR A 67 -0.98 14.25 15.38
C THR A 67 -0.63 12.79 15.65
N LYS A 68 0.18 12.48 16.66
CA LYS A 68 0.46 11.09 17.10
C LYS A 68 -0.79 10.39 17.60
N ASP A 69 -1.65 11.05 18.37
CA ASP A 69 -2.92 10.50 18.83
C ASP A 69 -3.89 10.35 17.67
N ASN A 70 -3.95 11.28 16.72
CA ASN A 70 -4.77 11.09 15.52
C ASN A 70 -4.24 9.96 14.61
N ILE A 71 -2.92 9.79 14.52
CA ILE A 71 -2.29 8.66 13.81
C ILE A 71 -2.58 7.34 14.57
N ASN A 72 -2.48 7.33 15.90
CA ASN A 72 -2.72 6.17 16.75
C ASN A 72 -4.20 5.78 16.87
N ILE A 73 -5.13 6.75 16.88
CA ILE A 73 -6.59 6.51 16.87
C ILE A 73 -6.99 5.84 15.56
N ARG A 74 -6.37 6.19 14.43
CA ARG A 74 -6.66 5.61 13.10
C ARG A 74 -6.06 4.21 12.91
N LEU A 75 -5.01 3.87 13.65
CA LEU A 75 -4.44 2.52 13.71
C LEU A 75 -5.17 1.58 14.69
N ARG A 76 -6.09 2.09 15.52
CA ARG A 76 -6.94 1.22 16.35
C ARG A 76 -7.96 0.51 15.46
N PRO A 77 -8.10 -0.82 15.57
CA PRO A 77 -9.15 -1.52 14.85
C PRO A 77 -10.52 -0.92 15.23
N THR A 78 -11.37 -0.68 14.23
CA THR A 78 -12.73 -0.18 14.47
C THR A 78 -13.48 -1.12 15.40
N SER A 79 -14.54 -0.64 16.05
CA SER A 79 -15.42 -1.50 16.86
C SER A 79 -15.87 -2.74 16.08
N LEU A 80 -16.16 -2.58 14.78
CA LEU A 80 -16.50 -3.67 13.87
C LEU A 80 -15.33 -4.62 13.60
N SER A 81 -14.13 -4.12 13.31
CA SER A 81 -12.92 -4.94 13.14
C SER A 81 -12.63 -5.81 14.37
N ILE A 82 -12.73 -5.23 15.57
CA ILE A 82 -12.55 -5.95 16.83
C ILE A 82 -13.66 -6.99 17.00
N ALA A 83 -14.92 -6.60 16.76
CA ALA A 83 -16.07 -7.48 16.90
C ALA A 83 -15.96 -8.69 15.96
N ILE A 84 -15.62 -8.49 14.68
CA ILE A 84 -15.47 -9.59 13.71
C ILE A 84 -14.33 -10.52 14.14
N ARG A 85 -13.17 -9.99 14.55
CA ARG A 85 -12.07 -10.85 15.03
C ARG A 85 -12.47 -11.66 16.27
N LYS A 86 -13.21 -11.06 17.19
CA LYS A 86 -13.71 -11.75 18.39
C LYS A 86 -14.74 -12.82 18.03
N GLU A 87 -15.66 -12.50 17.13
CA GLU A 87 -16.70 -13.40 16.67
C GLU A 87 -16.09 -14.59 15.90
N THR A 88 -15.17 -14.35 14.97
CA THR A 88 -14.45 -15.42 14.25
C THR A 88 -13.77 -16.39 15.23
N LYS A 89 -13.10 -15.87 16.27
CA LYS A 89 -12.50 -16.70 17.33
C LYS A 89 -13.54 -17.50 18.12
N LEU A 90 -14.69 -16.89 18.44
CA LEU A 90 -15.77 -17.54 19.15
C LEU A 90 -16.39 -18.67 18.31
N LEU A 91 -16.66 -18.41 17.02
CA LEU A 91 -17.17 -19.40 16.08
C LEU A 91 -16.22 -20.59 15.95
N LEU A 92 -14.91 -20.32 15.89
CA LEU A 92 -13.90 -21.38 15.82
C LEU A 92 -13.88 -22.22 17.10
N LYS A 93 -13.85 -21.57 18.28
CA LYS A 93 -13.91 -22.24 19.59
C LYS A 93 -15.18 -23.08 19.77
N THR A 94 -16.30 -22.59 19.23
CA THR A 94 -17.62 -23.26 19.30
C THR A 94 -17.87 -24.20 18.12
N LYS A 95 -16.84 -24.46 17.29
CA LYS A 95 -16.86 -25.40 16.16
C LYS A 95 -17.95 -25.09 15.10
N LYS A 96 -18.29 -23.82 14.93
CA LYS A 96 -19.25 -23.34 13.93
C LYS A 96 -18.59 -23.14 12.56
N TYR A 97 -17.97 -24.19 12.04
CA TYR A 97 -17.11 -24.13 10.86
C TYR A 97 -17.80 -23.61 9.59
N HIS A 98 -19.01 -24.08 9.28
CA HIS A 98 -19.76 -23.56 8.12
C HIS A 98 -20.06 -22.06 8.22
N SER A 99 -20.29 -21.53 9.44
CA SER A 99 -20.50 -20.10 9.63
C SER A 99 -19.24 -19.31 9.31
N ILE A 100 -18.06 -19.83 9.66
CA ILE A 100 -16.77 -19.19 9.33
C ILE A 100 -16.56 -19.15 7.82
N ILE A 101 -16.83 -20.25 7.11
CA ILE A 101 -16.73 -20.30 5.64
C ILE A 101 -17.66 -19.28 4.97
N ARG A 102 -18.92 -19.19 5.43
CA ARG A 102 -19.87 -18.17 4.94
C ARG A 102 -19.40 -16.75 5.22
N LEU A 103 -18.88 -16.51 6.43
CA LEU A 103 -18.35 -15.19 6.82
C LEU A 103 -17.16 -14.80 5.93
N ARG A 104 -16.25 -15.74 5.66
CA ARG A 104 -15.11 -15.57 4.75
C ARG A 104 -15.56 -15.22 3.33
N ALA A 105 -16.53 -15.95 2.79
CA ALA A 105 -17.08 -15.67 1.46
C ALA A 105 -17.67 -14.26 1.35
N ALA A 106 -18.32 -13.77 2.41
CA ALA A 106 -18.92 -12.44 2.44
C ALA A 106 -17.90 -11.31 2.65
N LEU A 107 -16.89 -11.51 3.50
CA LEU A 107 -16.06 -10.41 4.00
C LEU A 107 -14.65 -10.34 3.41
N SER A 108 -14.11 -11.41 2.83
CA SER A 108 -12.71 -11.40 2.38
C SER A 108 -12.43 -10.29 1.36
N ARG A 109 -13.28 -10.15 0.34
CA ARG A 109 -13.13 -9.11 -0.68
C ARG A 109 -13.29 -7.71 -0.09
N TYR A 110 -14.25 -7.53 0.82
CA TYR A 110 -14.45 -6.26 1.52
C TYR A 110 -13.20 -5.86 2.30
N PHE A 111 -12.63 -6.79 3.09
CA PHE A 111 -11.41 -6.52 3.84
C PHE A 111 -10.22 -6.22 2.95
N TRP A 112 -10.12 -6.85 1.78
CA TRP A 112 -9.11 -6.50 0.79
C TRP A 112 -9.26 -5.06 0.30
N LEU A 113 -10.47 -4.70 -0.14
CA LEU A 113 -10.76 -3.39 -0.72
C LEU A 113 -10.64 -2.24 0.28
N GLU A 114 -10.99 -2.49 1.55
CA GLU A 114 -10.85 -1.52 2.64
C GLU A 114 -9.49 -1.56 3.35
N GLY A 115 -8.54 -2.36 2.83
CA GLY A 115 -7.19 -2.45 3.40
C GLY A 115 -7.14 -3.00 4.83
N LYS A 116 -8.15 -3.78 5.23
CA LYS A 116 -8.25 -4.46 6.54
C LYS A 116 -7.46 -5.77 6.52
N LEU A 117 -6.15 -5.64 6.32
CA LEU A 117 -5.24 -6.78 6.06
C LEU A 117 -5.19 -7.77 7.23
N VAL A 118 -5.16 -7.25 8.47
CA VAL A 118 -5.10 -8.08 9.69
C VAL A 118 -6.39 -8.88 9.85
N GLU A 119 -7.54 -8.27 9.59
CA GLU A 119 -8.85 -8.89 9.64
C GLU A 119 -8.99 -9.95 8.54
N ARG A 120 -8.51 -9.64 7.32
CA ARG A 120 -8.51 -10.58 6.21
C ARG A 120 -7.67 -11.82 6.49
N ILE A 121 -6.45 -11.63 7.01
CA ILE A 121 -5.57 -12.74 7.41
C ILE A 121 -6.21 -13.54 8.54
N SER A 122 -6.70 -12.88 9.59
CA SER A 122 -7.31 -13.56 10.74
C SER A 122 -8.56 -14.36 10.37
N LEU A 123 -9.40 -13.85 9.46
CA LEU A 123 -10.55 -14.59 8.95
C LEU A 123 -10.12 -15.71 8.01
N GLY A 124 -9.11 -15.48 7.17
CA GLY A 124 -8.52 -16.48 6.30
C GLY A 124 -7.93 -17.66 7.05
N GLU A 125 -7.20 -17.42 8.14
CA GLU A 125 -6.64 -18.47 9.01
C GLU A 125 -7.74 -19.32 9.65
N ALA A 126 -8.77 -18.68 10.23
CA ALA A 126 -9.90 -19.41 10.80
C ALA A 126 -10.70 -20.20 9.76
N ALA A 127 -10.86 -19.64 8.55
CA ALA A 127 -11.57 -20.28 7.46
C ALA A 127 -10.76 -21.44 6.83
N GLU A 128 -9.44 -21.32 6.78
CA GLU A 128 -8.53 -22.40 6.37
C GLU A 128 -8.65 -23.60 7.32
N GLU A 129 -8.65 -23.35 8.64
CA GLU A 129 -8.85 -24.39 9.65
C GLU A 129 -10.27 -24.99 9.55
N ALA A 130 -11.30 -24.13 9.48
CA ALA A 130 -12.68 -24.57 9.36
C ALA A 130 -12.93 -25.42 8.11
N ALA A 131 -12.28 -25.09 6.99
CA ALA A 131 -12.38 -25.79 5.72
C ALA A 131 -11.94 -27.27 5.83
N ILE A 132 -10.92 -27.55 6.66
CA ILE A 132 -10.47 -28.93 6.94
C ILE A 132 -11.59 -29.75 7.59
N TYR A 133 -12.26 -29.17 8.59
CA TYR A 133 -13.31 -29.87 9.35
C TYR A 133 -14.58 -30.12 8.54
N VAL A 134 -14.88 -29.28 7.55
CA VAL A 134 -16.06 -29.43 6.68
C VAL A 134 -15.75 -30.11 5.34
N GLY A 135 -14.48 -30.43 5.07
CA GLY A 135 -14.05 -31.03 3.80
C GLY A 135 -14.09 -30.09 2.59
N ASP A 136 -14.13 -28.77 2.80
CA ASP A 136 -14.13 -27.77 1.71
C ASP A 136 -12.70 -27.39 1.33
N PHE A 137 -12.00 -28.32 0.68
CA PHE A 137 -10.60 -28.13 0.33
C PHE A 137 -10.36 -27.00 -0.69
N ILE A 138 -11.38 -26.63 -1.48
CA ILE A 138 -11.31 -25.49 -2.41
C ILE A 138 -11.24 -24.19 -1.62
N SER A 139 -12.12 -24.01 -0.63
CA SER A 139 -12.03 -22.86 0.27
C SER A 139 -10.72 -22.85 1.04
N GLN A 140 -10.20 -24.01 1.47
CA GLN A 140 -8.90 -24.08 2.13
C GLN A 140 -7.77 -23.52 1.24
N VAL A 141 -7.70 -23.99 -0.01
CA VAL A 141 -6.73 -23.52 -1.01
C VAL A 141 -6.86 -22.02 -1.25
N ALA A 142 -8.09 -21.53 -1.40
CA ALA A 142 -8.37 -20.13 -1.62
C ALA A 142 -7.93 -19.25 -0.43
N CYS A 143 -8.13 -19.71 0.81
CA CYS A 143 -7.68 -19.00 2.01
C CYS A 143 -6.16 -18.88 2.04
N LEU A 144 -5.45 -19.98 1.78
CA LEU A 144 -3.99 -20.02 1.77
C LEU A 144 -3.38 -19.11 0.71
N ILE A 145 -3.91 -19.14 -0.52
CA ILE A 145 -3.36 -18.41 -1.66
C ILE A 145 -3.72 -16.92 -1.60
N ASP A 146 -5.00 -16.58 -1.41
CA ASP A 146 -5.47 -15.20 -1.54
C ASP A 146 -5.58 -14.49 -0.19
N ASP A 147 -6.27 -15.09 0.78
CA ASP A 147 -6.67 -14.39 2.02
C ASP A 147 -5.49 -14.22 2.98
N ILE A 148 -4.63 -15.23 3.05
CA ILE A 148 -3.42 -15.24 3.87
C ILE A 148 -2.22 -14.85 3.00
N GLY A 149 -1.93 -15.65 1.97
CA GLY A 149 -0.72 -15.53 1.15
C GLY A 149 -0.59 -14.18 0.48
N TRP A 150 -1.51 -13.84 -0.42
CA TRP A 150 -1.46 -12.56 -1.14
C TRP A 150 -1.59 -11.35 -0.22
N THR A 151 -2.40 -11.43 0.84
CA THR A 151 -2.49 -10.34 1.83
C THR A 151 -1.16 -10.09 2.56
N LYS A 152 -0.37 -11.13 2.85
CA LYS A 152 0.96 -10.97 3.48
C LYS A 152 1.97 -10.27 2.57
N VAL A 153 1.85 -10.42 1.25
CA VAL A 153 2.68 -9.67 0.28
C VAL A 153 2.48 -8.17 0.47
N VAL A 154 1.24 -7.76 0.71
CA VAL A 154 0.88 -6.35 0.97
C VAL A 154 1.51 -5.84 2.26
N GLY A 155 1.48 -6.66 3.30
CA GLY A 155 2.15 -6.39 4.57
C GLY A 155 3.68 -6.50 4.51
N LYS A 156 4.25 -6.78 3.32
CA LYS A 156 5.69 -7.03 3.07
C LYS A 156 6.26 -8.22 3.84
N ASP A 157 5.41 -9.10 4.33
CA ASP A 157 5.80 -10.41 4.85
C ASP A 157 5.94 -11.39 3.68
N TYR A 158 6.98 -11.20 2.85
CA TYR A 158 7.21 -12.03 1.66
C TYR A 158 7.51 -13.49 2.01
N GLN A 159 8.17 -13.75 3.14
CA GLN A 159 8.46 -15.10 3.60
C GLN A 159 7.19 -15.83 4.04
N GLY A 160 6.36 -15.20 4.87
CA GLY A 160 5.07 -15.73 5.28
C GLY A 160 4.09 -15.87 4.11
N ALA A 161 4.14 -14.95 3.15
CA ALA A 161 3.37 -15.03 1.90
C ALA A 161 3.77 -16.27 1.09
N LYS A 162 5.05 -16.45 0.77
CA LYS A 162 5.56 -17.63 0.05
C LYS A 162 5.20 -18.93 0.77
N LYS A 163 5.34 -18.98 2.09
CA LYS A 163 4.96 -20.16 2.89
C LYS A 163 3.48 -20.52 2.71
N ALA A 164 2.59 -19.54 2.83
CA ALA A 164 1.15 -19.76 2.68
C ALA A 164 0.76 -20.12 1.22
N ILE A 165 1.30 -19.40 0.24
CA ILE A 165 1.02 -19.64 -1.18
C ILE A 165 1.53 -21.02 -1.61
N ASN A 166 2.74 -21.43 -1.21
CA ASN A 166 3.27 -22.75 -1.50
C ASN A 166 2.45 -23.86 -0.83
N HIS A 167 1.97 -23.65 0.40
CA HIS A 167 1.08 -24.62 1.05
C HIS A 167 -0.23 -24.79 0.27
N GLY A 168 -0.85 -23.68 -0.16
CA GLY A 168 -2.05 -23.71 -1.00
C GLY A 168 -1.79 -24.32 -2.38
N LEU A 169 -0.63 -24.03 -2.99
CA LEU A 169 -0.19 -24.59 -4.27
C LEU A 169 -0.07 -26.11 -4.20
N THR A 170 0.62 -26.65 -3.20
CA THR A 170 0.77 -28.10 -3.02
C THR A 170 -0.61 -28.78 -2.94
N LYS A 171 -1.54 -28.22 -2.15
CA LYS A 171 -2.91 -28.73 -2.04
C LYS A 171 -3.66 -28.63 -3.37
N ALA A 172 -3.58 -27.50 -4.06
CA ALA A 172 -4.24 -27.29 -5.34
C ALA A 172 -3.75 -28.30 -6.40
N VAL A 173 -2.46 -28.62 -6.42
CA VAL A 173 -1.89 -29.66 -7.29
C VAL A 173 -2.45 -31.03 -6.94
N THR A 174 -2.50 -31.41 -5.66
CA THR A 174 -3.08 -32.69 -5.22
C THR A 174 -4.55 -32.84 -5.61
N LEU A 175 -5.31 -31.73 -5.59
CA LEU A 175 -6.73 -31.70 -5.94
C LEU A 175 -6.98 -31.56 -7.45
N ASN A 176 -5.95 -31.38 -8.27
CA ASN A 176 -6.05 -31.03 -9.70
C ASN A 176 -6.84 -29.72 -9.96
N GLU A 177 -6.77 -28.77 -9.02
CA GLU A 177 -7.47 -27.49 -9.09
C GLU A 177 -6.63 -26.45 -9.85
N TYR A 178 -6.55 -26.61 -11.18
CA TYR A 178 -5.60 -25.85 -12.01
C TYR A 178 -5.83 -24.34 -12.03
N TYR A 179 -7.05 -23.85 -11.76
CA TYR A 179 -7.30 -22.42 -11.55
C TYR A 179 -6.46 -21.88 -10.39
N TRP A 180 -6.46 -22.59 -9.25
CA TRP A 180 -5.71 -22.19 -8.08
C TRP A 180 -4.21 -22.41 -8.25
N VAL A 181 -3.80 -23.46 -8.96
CA VAL A 181 -2.38 -23.69 -9.30
C VAL A 181 -1.83 -22.53 -10.14
N ALA A 182 -2.52 -22.14 -11.21
CA ALA A 182 -2.11 -21.02 -12.05
C ALA A 182 -2.08 -19.69 -11.26
N LYS A 183 -3.09 -19.47 -10.41
CA LYS A 183 -3.19 -18.27 -9.57
C LYS A 183 -2.07 -18.19 -8.52
N ALA A 184 -1.69 -19.31 -7.90
CA ALA A 184 -0.59 -19.38 -6.94
C ALA A 184 0.75 -19.05 -7.62
N HIS A 185 1.05 -19.67 -8.76
CA HIS A 185 2.26 -19.36 -9.54
C HIS A 185 2.30 -17.89 -9.95
N ARG A 186 1.19 -17.30 -10.41
CA ARG A 186 1.11 -15.87 -10.72
C ARG A 186 1.45 -15.00 -9.50
N HIS A 187 0.93 -15.33 -8.32
CA HIS A 187 1.24 -14.59 -7.10
C HIS A 187 2.71 -14.75 -6.70
N LEU A 188 3.27 -15.96 -6.76
CA LEU A 188 4.69 -16.21 -6.50
C LEU A 188 5.59 -15.41 -7.45
N ALA A 189 5.24 -15.36 -8.74
CA ALA A 189 5.95 -14.53 -9.72
C ALA A 189 6.03 -13.06 -9.26
N GLY A 190 4.90 -12.51 -8.81
CA GLY A 190 4.85 -11.16 -8.25
C GLY A 190 5.73 -10.99 -7.01
N VAL A 191 5.74 -11.97 -6.08
CA VAL A 191 6.61 -11.92 -4.90
C VAL A 191 8.08 -11.94 -5.29
N TYR A 192 8.49 -12.82 -6.20
CA TYR A 192 9.88 -12.88 -6.66
C TYR A 192 10.31 -11.62 -7.43
N ALA A 193 9.41 -11.02 -8.21
CA ALA A 193 9.67 -9.73 -8.86
C ALA A 193 9.94 -8.61 -7.83
N LEU A 194 9.15 -8.56 -6.75
CA LEU A 194 9.33 -7.59 -5.65
C LEU A 194 10.60 -7.83 -4.83
N GLU A 195 11.07 -9.07 -4.76
CA GLU A 195 12.38 -9.42 -4.17
C GLU A 195 13.55 -9.23 -5.16
N SER A 196 13.30 -8.62 -6.32
CA SER A 196 14.28 -8.46 -7.41
C SER A 196 14.88 -9.79 -7.93
N ASN A 197 14.21 -10.91 -7.70
CA ASN A 197 14.60 -12.23 -8.19
C ASN A 197 13.89 -12.52 -9.52
N GLN A 198 14.38 -11.87 -10.59
CA GLN A 198 13.80 -12.00 -11.92
C GLN A 198 13.83 -13.41 -12.51
N PRO A 199 14.91 -14.21 -12.36
CA PRO A 199 14.92 -15.58 -12.86
C PRO A 199 13.77 -16.42 -12.29
N GLN A 200 13.55 -16.35 -10.98
CA GLN A 200 12.47 -17.12 -10.36
C GLN A 200 11.09 -16.54 -10.71
N SER A 201 10.95 -15.21 -10.79
CA SER A 201 9.72 -14.56 -11.26
C SER A 201 9.28 -15.08 -12.63
N THR A 202 10.21 -15.17 -13.59
CA THR A 202 9.94 -15.70 -14.93
C THR A 202 9.55 -17.17 -14.92
N ILE A 203 10.22 -18.00 -14.10
CA ILE A 203 9.85 -19.42 -13.93
C ILE A 203 8.42 -19.55 -13.44
N GLU A 204 8.05 -18.80 -12.39
CA GLU A 204 6.70 -18.85 -11.83
C GLU A 204 5.65 -18.30 -12.81
N MET A 205 5.97 -17.24 -13.57
CA MET A 205 5.06 -16.72 -14.59
C MET A 205 4.81 -17.73 -15.71
N ASN A 206 5.84 -18.44 -16.17
CA ASN A 206 5.72 -19.50 -17.16
C ASN A 206 4.90 -20.69 -16.63
N ASN A 207 5.07 -21.04 -15.35
CA ASN A 207 4.24 -22.05 -14.70
C ASN A 207 2.77 -21.61 -14.64
N ALA A 208 2.49 -20.34 -14.32
CA ALA A 208 1.13 -19.80 -14.31
C ALA A 208 0.45 -19.95 -15.69
N LYS A 209 1.15 -19.55 -16.77
CA LYS A 209 0.69 -19.71 -18.16
C LYS A 209 0.46 -21.19 -18.51
N LYS A 210 1.43 -22.06 -18.18
CA LYS A 210 1.34 -23.51 -18.41
C LYS A 210 0.10 -24.12 -17.76
N TYR A 211 -0.14 -23.85 -16.48
CA TYR A 211 -1.29 -24.42 -15.76
C TYR A 211 -2.62 -23.80 -16.18
N ALA A 212 -2.65 -22.53 -16.63
CA ALA A 212 -3.85 -21.92 -17.17
C ALA A 212 -4.40 -22.69 -18.40
N THR A 213 -3.54 -23.34 -19.19
CA THR A 213 -3.98 -24.16 -20.32
C THR A 213 -4.78 -25.41 -19.92
N LYS A 214 -4.61 -25.89 -18.68
CA LYS A 214 -5.30 -27.07 -18.13
C LYS A 214 -6.67 -26.76 -17.54
N ILE A 215 -7.05 -25.49 -17.44
CA ILE A 215 -8.35 -25.08 -16.90
C ILE A 215 -9.42 -25.35 -17.97
N THR A 216 -10.44 -26.11 -17.59
CA THR A 216 -11.54 -26.52 -18.48
C THR A 216 -12.70 -25.52 -18.49
N GLU A 217 -12.99 -24.90 -17.34
CA GLU A 217 -14.06 -23.91 -17.22
C GLU A 217 -13.65 -22.59 -17.90
N ASP A 218 -14.33 -22.23 -18.99
CA ASP A 218 -13.96 -21.08 -19.85
C ASP A 218 -13.89 -19.76 -19.07
N SER A 219 -14.89 -19.48 -18.23
CA SER A 219 -14.93 -18.25 -17.43
C SER A 219 -13.73 -18.13 -16.49
N LYS A 220 -13.40 -19.19 -15.74
CA LYS A 220 -12.21 -19.23 -14.86
C LYS A 220 -10.91 -19.14 -15.64
N LYS A 221 -10.84 -19.80 -16.81
CA LYS A 221 -9.67 -19.76 -17.68
C LYS A 221 -9.41 -18.34 -18.18
N LYS A 222 -10.44 -17.67 -18.70
CA LYS A 222 -10.38 -16.27 -19.11
C LYS A 222 -9.95 -15.37 -17.97
N GLU A 223 -10.59 -15.49 -16.81
CA GLU A 223 -10.23 -14.70 -15.63
C GLU A 223 -8.74 -14.83 -15.28
N VAL A 224 -8.23 -16.07 -15.18
CA VAL A 224 -6.84 -16.26 -14.77
C VAL A 224 -5.86 -15.78 -15.84
N LEU A 225 -6.17 -15.95 -17.13
CA LEU A 225 -5.33 -15.47 -18.22
C LEU A 225 -5.22 -13.95 -18.21
N ALA A 226 -6.34 -13.23 -18.06
CA ALA A 226 -6.31 -11.77 -17.91
C ALA A 226 -5.53 -11.32 -16.67
N GLY A 227 -5.66 -12.07 -15.57
CA GLY A 227 -4.88 -11.84 -14.36
C GLY A 227 -3.39 -12.05 -14.56
N ILE A 228 -2.99 -13.09 -15.32
CA ILE A 228 -1.61 -13.39 -15.68
C ILE A 228 -1.02 -12.26 -16.53
N GLU A 229 -1.73 -11.81 -17.57
CA GLU A 229 -1.26 -10.73 -18.43
C GLU A 229 -1.11 -9.41 -17.66
N TYR A 230 -2.08 -9.09 -16.78
CA TYR A 230 -1.95 -7.95 -15.86
C TYR A 230 -0.70 -8.05 -14.97
N ALA A 231 -0.43 -9.23 -14.40
CA ALA A 231 0.74 -9.45 -13.55
C ALA A 231 2.06 -9.43 -14.35
N ASN A 232 2.05 -9.89 -15.61
CA ASN A 232 3.19 -9.82 -16.50
C ASN A 232 3.66 -8.38 -16.67
N VAL A 233 2.73 -7.46 -16.98
CA VAL A 233 3.04 -6.03 -17.13
C VAL A 233 3.61 -5.45 -15.85
N MET A 234 3.03 -5.77 -14.68
CA MET A 234 3.58 -5.31 -13.40
C MET A 234 5.03 -5.79 -13.19
N ASN A 235 5.32 -7.05 -13.49
CA ASN A 235 6.67 -7.61 -13.34
C ASN A 235 7.66 -6.96 -14.32
N LEU A 236 7.26 -6.75 -15.58
CA LEU A 236 8.08 -6.09 -16.61
C LEU A 236 8.37 -4.63 -16.26
N LEU A 237 7.40 -3.92 -15.69
CA LEU A 237 7.58 -2.54 -15.21
C LEU A 237 8.62 -2.44 -14.08
N VAL A 238 8.72 -3.47 -13.23
CA VAL A 238 9.76 -3.55 -12.19
C VAL A 238 11.14 -3.75 -12.80
N ILE A 239 11.26 -4.53 -13.89
CA ILE A 239 12.52 -4.68 -14.63
C ILE A 239 12.95 -3.34 -15.24
N GLY A 240 12.00 -2.57 -15.78
CA GLY A 240 12.24 -1.23 -16.29
C GLY A 240 13.00 -1.17 -17.62
N ASP A 241 13.13 -2.29 -18.33
CA ASP A 241 13.73 -2.34 -19.68
C ASP A 241 12.70 -1.88 -20.73
N LEU A 242 13.03 -0.78 -21.42
CA LEU A 242 12.17 -0.20 -22.46
C LEU A 242 12.04 -1.10 -23.70
N ASN A 243 12.95 -2.05 -23.91
CA ASN A 243 12.82 -3.02 -25.00
C ASN A 243 11.62 -3.97 -24.82
N LEU A 244 11.10 -4.08 -23.60
CA LEU A 244 9.96 -4.92 -23.25
C LEU A 244 8.61 -4.19 -23.40
N LEU A 245 8.59 -2.93 -23.85
CA LEU A 245 7.35 -2.16 -24.04
C LEU A 245 6.37 -2.81 -25.02
N PRO A 246 6.79 -3.41 -26.16
CA PRO A 246 5.85 -4.10 -27.05
C PRO A 246 5.15 -5.28 -26.37
N GLU A 247 5.89 -6.06 -25.57
CA GLU A 247 5.33 -7.17 -24.78
C GLU A 247 4.32 -6.65 -23.74
N MET A 248 4.66 -5.57 -23.03
CA MET A 248 3.76 -4.96 -22.07
C MET A 248 2.45 -4.47 -22.73
N GLU A 249 2.52 -3.83 -23.90
CA GLU A 249 1.34 -3.35 -24.62
C GLU A 249 0.46 -4.51 -25.09
N GLU A 250 1.07 -5.60 -25.59
CA GLU A 250 0.34 -6.81 -25.97
C GLU A 250 -0.39 -7.43 -24.76
N SER A 251 0.31 -7.59 -23.63
CA SER A 251 -0.28 -8.10 -22.39
C SER A 251 -1.45 -7.22 -21.90
N ILE A 252 -1.30 -5.88 -21.93
CA ILE A 252 -2.41 -4.98 -21.57
C ILE A 252 -3.60 -5.17 -22.50
N LYS A 253 -3.38 -5.26 -23.82
CA LYS A 253 -4.46 -5.43 -24.81
C LYS A 253 -5.21 -6.75 -24.59
N LEU A 254 -4.49 -7.83 -24.31
CA LEU A 254 -5.08 -9.13 -24.01
C LEU A 254 -5.90 -9.09 -22.70
N ALA A 255 -5.33 -8.52 -21.63
CA ALA A 255 -6.04 -8.36 -20.36
C ALA A 255 -7.32 -7.53 -20.52
N GLN A 256 -7.24 -6.40 -21.25
CA GLN A 256 -8.39 -5.54 -21.53
C GLN A 256 -9.51 -6.30 -22.24
N LYS A 257 -9.18 -6.93 -23.38
CA LYS A 257 -10.16 -7.67 -24.18
C LYS A 257 -10.90 -8.70 -23.33
N ILE A 258 -10.18 -9.44 -22.50
CA ILE A 258 -10.79 -10.48 -21.67
C ILE A 258 -11.64 -9.87 -20.54
N TYR A 259 -11.19 -8.80 -19.88
CA TYR A 259 -12.00 -8.14 -18.85
C TYR A 259 -13.29 -7.53 -19.44
N GLU A 260 -13.24 -6.99 -20.66
CA GLU A 260 -14.43 -6.53 -21.39
C GLU A 260 -15.37 -7.69 -21.72
N GLU A 261 -14.86 -8.82 -22.21
CA GLU A 261 -15.66 -10.03 -22.49
C GLU A 261 -16.34 -10.60 -21.22
N LEU A 262 -15.73 -10.43 -20.05
CA LEU A 262 -16.26 -10.87 -18.76
C LEU A 262 -17.14 -9.82 -18.05
N ASP A 263 -17.29 -8.62 -18.64
CA ASP A 263 -17.89 -7.44 -18.00
C ASP A 263 -17.30 -7.14 -16.60
N ASP A 264 -15.99 -7.38 -16.44
CA ASP A 264 -15.28 -7.14 -15.18
C ASP A 264 -14.73 -5.72 -15.13
N GLN A 265 -15.65 -4.76 -15.00
CA GLN A 265 -15.30 -3.34 -14.83
C GLN A 265 -14.34 -3.13 -13.65
N THR A 266 -14.46 -3.95 -12.61
CA THR A 266 -13.60 -3.84 -11.42
C THR A 266 -12.15 -4.17 -11.75
N ARG A 267 -11.86 -5.15 -12.60
CA ARG A 267 -10.48 -5.45 -13.03
C ARG A 267 -10.03 -4.59 -14.21
N LEU A 268 -10.94 -4.15 -15.08
CA LEU A 268 -10.63 -3.31 -16.23
C LEU A 268 -9.98 -1.98 -15.83
N ILE A 269 -10.48 -1.32 -14.78
CA ILE A 269 -9.96 -0.01 -14.34
C ILE A 269 -8.47 -0.03 -13.93
N LYS A 270 -7.94 -1.19 -13.55
CA LYS A 270 -6.55 -1.35 -13.14
C LYS A 270 -5.57 -1.04 -14.26
N LEU A 271 -6.00 -1.22 -15.52
CA LEU A 271 -5.16 -1.04 -16.69
C LEU A 271 -4.77 0.41 -16.92
N HIS A 272 -5.56 1.38 -16.42
CA HIS A 272 -5.21 2.80 -16.51
C HIS A 272 -3.89 3.12 -15.81
N ALA A 273 -3.71 2.62 -14.58
CA ALA A 273 -2.48 2.85 -13.82
C ALA A 273 -1.26 2.20 -14.50
N LEU A 274 -1.41 1.02 -15.10
CA LEU A 274 -0.33 0.37 -15.85
C LEU A 274 0.09 1.17 -17.07
N ARG A 275 -0.88 1.63 -17.87
CA ARG A 275 -0.62 2.49 -19.04
C ARG A 275 0.04 3.80 -18.66
N GLY A 276 -0.43 4.43 -17.57
CA GLY A 276 0.19 5.64 -17.02
C GLY A 276 1.66 5.43 -16.65
N LYS A 277 1.98 4.32 -15.97
CA LYS A 277 3.36 3.96 -15.61
C LYS A 277 4.22 3.67 -16.83
N MET A 278 3.69 2.94 -17.82
CA MET A 278 4.40 2.69 -19.09
C MET A 278 4.71 3.99 -19.84
N ALA A 279 3.74 4.92 -19.92
CA ALA A 279 3.94 6.21 -20.54
C ALA A 279 4.98 7.07 -19.79
N LEU A 280 4.95 7.06 -18.44
CA LEU A 280 5.99 7.71 -17.63
C LEU A 280 7.39 7.16 -17.90
N LYS A 281 7.54 5.84 -17.98
CA LYS A 281 8.83 5.20 -18.31
C LYS A 281 9.35 5.60 -19.69
N GLN A 282 8.44 5.92 -20.62
CA GLN A 282 8.77 6.44 -21.95
C GLN A 282 9.02 7.96 -21.98
N GLY A 283 8.92 8.67 -20.85
CA GLY A 283 8.99 10.14 -20.81
C GLY A 283 7.75 10.84 -21.40
N GLN A 284 6.67 10.09 -21.65
CA GLN A 284 5.43 10.61 -22.22
C GLN A 284 4.51 11.15 -21.12
N HIS A 285 4.85 12.31 -20.56
CA HIS A 285 4.15 12.89 -19.41
C HIS A 285 2.67 13.22 -19.70
N LEU A 286 2.34 13.73 -20.88
CA LEU A 286 0.95 14.05 -21.24
C LEU A 286 0.07 12.80 -21.37
N PRO A 287 0.42 11.76 -22.16
CA PRO A 287 -0.31 10.50 -22.15
C PRO A 287 -0.42 9.86 -20.76
N ALA A 288 0.66 9.88 -19.98
CA ALA A 288 0.63 9.34 -18.62
C ALA A 288 -0.42 10.03 -17.75
N LYS A 289 -0.43 11.37 -17.78
CA LYS A 289 -1.41 12.20 -17.08
C LYS A 289 -2.84 11.82 -17.44
N ASP A 290 -3.12 11.66 -18.73
CA ASP A 290 -4.46 11.33 -19.23
C ASP A 290 -4.89 9.92 -18.80
N PHE A 291 -3.98 8.94 -18.82
CA PHE A 291 -4.27 7.60 -18.33
C PHE A 291 -4.59 7.60 -16.84
N PHE A 292 -3.78 8.26 -16.02
CA PHE A 292 -4.03 8.32 -14.58
C PHE A 292 -5.30 9.10 -14.23
N HIS A 293 -5.61 10.21 -14.93
CA HIS A 293 -6.88 10.91 -14.72
C HIS A 293 -8.09 10.04 -15.05
N ARG A 294 -8.11 9.36 -16.20
CA ARG A 294 -9.21 8.43 -16.53
C ARG A 294 -9.36 7.32 -15.50
N GLY A 295 -8.24 6.76 -15.03
CA GLY A 295 -8.26 5.74 -13.97
C GLY A 295 -8.81 6.29 -12.65
N LEU A 296 -8.43 7.51 -12.29
CA LEU A 296 -8.93 8.19 -11.08
C LEU A 296 -10.45 8.43 -11.16
N ASP A 297 -10.92 9.07 -12.23
CA ASP A 297 -12.34 9.40 -12.41
C ASP A 297 -13.22 8.15 -12.37
N GLU A 298 -12.78 7.09 -13.05
CA GLU A 298 -13.52 5.83 -13.11
C GLU A 298 -13.48 5.07 -11.78
N SER A 299 -12.33 5.07 -11.09
CA SER A 299 -12.22 4.47 -9.76
C SER A 299 -13.03 5.21 -8.68
N GLU A 300 -13.17 6.53 -8.80
CA GLU A 300 -14.08 7.34 -7.98
C GLU A 300 -15.55 6.95 -8.22
N ARG A 301 -15.95 6.83 -9.49
CA ARG A 301 -17.31 6.45 -9.89
C ARG A 301 -17.75 5.12 -9.30
N ILE A 302 -16.84 4.14 -9.22
CA ILE A 302 -17.16 2.79 -8.73
C ILE A 302 -16.67 2.52 -7.29
N GLY A 303 -16.14 3.53 -6.60
CA GLY A 303 -15.69 3.43 -5.20
C GLY A 303 -14.46 2.54 -4.98
N ARG A 304 -13.61 2.35 -6.00
CA ARG A 304 -12.39 1.53 -5.91
C ARG A 304 -11.21 2.36 -5.39
N LYS A 305 -11.25 2.63 -4.08
CA LYS A 305 -10.21 3.42 -3.36
C LYS A 305 -8.79 2.95 -3.64
N ASP A 306 -8.57 1.64 -3.82
CA ASP A 306 -7.24 1.14 -4.11
C ASP A 306 -6.68 1.60 -5.46
N GLU A 307 -7.53 1.67 -6.49
CA GLU A 307 -7.12 2.26 -7.77
C GLU A 307 -7.09 3.78 -7.72
N MET A 308 -7.94 4.44 -6.92
CA MET A 308 -7.86 5.89 -6.71
C MET A 308 -6.46 6.26 -6.21
N ILE A 309 -5.95 5.53 -5.21
CA ILE A 309 -4.63 5.78 -4.65
C ILE A 309 -3.52 5.57 -5.68
N ARG A 310 -3.55 4.47 -6.46
CA ARG A 310 -2.53 4.23 -7.51
C ARG A 310 -2.52 5.33 -8.57
N ASN A 311 -3.69 5.77 -9.01
CA ASN A 311 -3.79 6.84 -10.01
C ASN A 311 -3.36 8.20 -9.43
N LEU A 312 -3.69 8.51 -8.17
CA LEU A 312 -3.22 9.71 -7.49
C LEU A 312 -1.69 9.74 -7.33
N ASN A 313 -1.08 8.60 -6.98
CA ASN A 313 0.38 8.47 -6.94
C ASN A 313 0.99 8.70 -8.32
N GLY A 314 0.44 8.06 -9.36
CA GLY A 314 0.89 8.27 -10.74
C GLY A 314 0.76 9.73 -11.20
N LEU A 315 -0.32 10.43 -10.84
CA LEU A 315 -0.45 11.87 -11.10
C LEU A 315 0.60 12.69 -10.36
N SER A 316 0.88 12.35 -9.09
CA SER A 316 1.97 12.97 -8.35
C SER A 316 3.31 12.80 -9.08
N ASP A 317 3.63 11.60 -9.55
CA ASP A 317 4.86 11.32 -10.29
C ASP A 317 4.94 12.11 -11.61
N VAL A 318 3.83 12.21 -12.35
CA VAL A 318 3.73 13.06 -13.55
C VAL A 318 4.06 14.51 -13.22
N TYR A 319 3.40 15.09 -12.21
CA TYR A 319 3.63 16.49 -11.86
C TYR A 319 5.01 16.75 -11.25
N MET A 320 5.62 15.76 -10.59
CA MET A 320 7.03 15.83 -10.19
C MET A 320 7.95 15.89 -11.40
N ALA A 321 7.72 15.05 -12.42
CA ALA A 321 8.51 15.05 -13.65
C ALA A 321 8.34 16.33 -14.49
N LEU A 322 7.19 17.01 -14.35
CA LEU A 322 6.92 18.33 -14.95
C LEU A 322 7.41 19.51 -14.09
N GLU A 323 8.11 19.25 -12.98
CA GLU A 323 8.58 20.24 -12.00
C GLU A 323 7.46 21.07 -11.31
N GLU A 324 6.20 20.63 -11.42
CA GLU A 324 5.03 21.26 -10.81
C GLU A 324 4.80 20.76 -9.38
N LYS A 325 5.78 21.00 -8.49
CA LYS A 325 5.83 20.44 -7.11
C LYS A 325 4.57 20.69 -6.28
N SER A 326 3.91 21.84 -6.44
CA SER A 326 2.69 22.16 -5.71
C SER A 326 1.54 21.22 -6.06
N LYS A 327 1.35 20.92 -7.36
CA LYS A 327 0.32 19.99 -7.81
C LYS A 327 0.65 18.56 -7.41
N ALA A 328 1.91 18.14 -7.56
CA ALA A 328 2.35 16.83 -7.09
C ALA A 328 2.03 16.62 -5.59
N THR A 329 2.37 17.63 -4.77
CA THR A 329 2.08 17.64 -3.32
C THR A 329 0.58 17.53 -3.03
N ALA A 330 -0.28 18.17 -3.82
CA ALA A 330 -1.73 18.06 -3.65
C ALA A 330 -2.23 16.63 -3.93
N TYR A 331 -1.79 16.00 -5.02
CA TYR A 331 -2.18 14.62 -5.36
C TYR A 331 -1.68 13.61 -4.33
N ILE A 332 -0.42 13.70 -3.91
CA ILE A 332 0.12 12.77 -2.91
C ILE A 332 -0.55 12.92 -1.55
N ASN A 333 -0.93 14.14 -1.15
CA ASN A 333 -1.66 14.34 0.10
C ASN A 333 -3.07 13.73 0.03
N ARG A 334 -3.72 13.81 -1.13
CA ARG A 334 -5.01 13.14 -1.36
C ARG A 334 -4.87 11.61 -1.29
N ALA A 335 -3.83 11.04 -1.90
CA ALA A 335 -3.52 9.62 -1.80
C ALA A 335 -3.28 9.18 -0.35
N LYS A 336 -2.46 9.94 0.40
CA LYS A 336 -2.18 9.69 1.83
C LYS A 336 -3.43 9.73 2.71
N LEU A 337 -4.37 10.65 2.44
CA LEU A 337 -5.64 10.71 3.15
C LEU A 337 -6.48 9.45 2.91
N LEU A 338 -6.58 8.99 1.66
CA LEU A 338 -7.29 7.75 1.34
C LEU A 338 -6.59 6.53 1.96
N CYS A 339 -5.26 6.49 1.96
CA CYS A 339 -4.49 5.44 2.65
C CYS A 339 -4.77 5.38 4.16
N ALA A 340 -5.06 6.53 4.78
CA ALA A 340 -5.37 6.59 6.21
C ALA A 340 -6.72 5.91 6.55
N GLU A 341 -7.61 5.78 5.57
CA GLU A 341 -8.91 5.09 5.71
C GLU A 341 -8.89 3.68 5.11
N THR A 342 -8.03 3.46 4.10
CA THR A 342 -7.91 2.25 3.30
C THR A 342 -6.44 1.96 2.98
N PRO A 343 -5.72 1.18 3.82
CA PRO A 343 -4.35 0.77 3.52
C PRO A 343 -4.27 -0.01 2.22
N VAL A 344 -3.67 0.56 1.18
CA VAL A 344 -3.60 -0.10 -0.11
C VAL A 344 -2.48 -1.11 -0.22
N PRO A 345 -2.74 -2.20 -0.96
CA PRO A 345 -1.70 -3.03 -1.53
C PRO A 345 -0.93 -2.29 -2.62
N PHE A 346 0.38 -2.21 -2.38
CA PHE A 346 1.43 -1.66 -3.23
C PHE A 346 1.48 -0.12 -3.22
N GLU A 347 2.70 0.42 -3.08
CA GLU A 347 3.12 1.83 -3.28
C GLU A 347 3.39 2.72 -2.06
N LEU A 348 3.18 2.27 -0.81
CA LEU A 348 3.47 3.15 0.34
C LEU A 348 4.97 3.37 0.64
N ASP A 349 5.89 2.65 0.00
CA ASP A 349 7.32 2.65 0.40
C ASP A 349 8.26 3.49 -0.44
N GLU A 350 7.90 3.89 -1.66
CA GLU A 350 8.83 4.69 -2.48
C GLU A 350 8.75 6.20 -2.19
N ILE A 351 7.72 6.67 -1.46
CA ILE A 351 7.42 8.11 -1.33
C ILE A 351 7.71 8.66 0.09
N VAL A 352 8.12 7.82 1.05
CA VAL A 352 8.61 8.29 2.37
C VAL A 352 10.13 8.54 2.36
N LYS A 353 10.82 8.20 1.27
CA LYS A 353 12.23 8.57 1.08
C LYS A 353 12.33 9.84 0.23
N ASN A 354 12.09 10.99 0.86
CA ASN A 354 12.70 12.27 0.51
C ASN A 354 12.57 13.22 1.69
#